data_AF-A0AA41RUM8-F1
#
_entry.id   AF-A0AA41RUM8-F1
#
_cell.length_a   1.000
_cell.length_b   1.000
_cell.length_c   1.000
_cell.angle_alpha   90.00
_cell.angle_beta   90.00
_cell.angle_gamma   90.00
#
_symmetry.space_group_name_H-M   'P 1'
#
loop_
_entity.id
_entity.type
_entity.pdbx_description
1 polymer ?
#
loop_
_entity_poly.entity_id
_entity_poly.type
_entity_poly.pdbx_seq_one_letter_code
_entity_poly.pdbx_strand_id
1 'polypeptide(L)'
;MAGAATVVCLQQLKGILGLEHFTHGTDLVSVMRSVFSQTHQWRWESAVLGCCFLFFLILTRYISKKRPKLFWISAMAPLTSVVLGSLLAYLTHADMHGVQVIGELKKGLNPPSYSDLAFGSPHLMTAIKTGIITGVIALAEGIAVGRSFAMFKNYNIDGNKEMIAFGMMNIAGSCTSCYLTTGPFSRSAVNYNAGCKTAVSNIVMAMAVMITLLFLTPLFYYTPLVVLSSIIISAMLGLIDYGAAFHLWNLDKFDFVVCMSAYFGVVFGSVEIGLVIAVSISMLRVLLFVTRPKTSVLGKIPDSMTYRSVDQYSVATRVPGVLILHVDAPIYFTNASYLRERILRWIEEEEDTLKSLGETALQYVILDMGAVGSIDTSGISMLEEVKKHTDRRALKLVLANPGSEVMMKLDKSKLIEGIGPEWISLTVREAVEACNFMLHSYKSSSGPTKIKSETQEDNV
;
A
#
# COMPACT_ATOMS: atom_id res chain seq x y z
N MET A 1 4.08 -5.03 -9.13
CA MET A 1 4.59 -6.26 -9.79
C MET A 1 3.87 -6.60 -11.07
N ALA A 2 2.54 -6.77 -11.07
CA ALA A 2 1.80 -7.10 -12.29
C ALA A 2 2.07 -6.15 -13.46
N GLY A 3 2.18 -4.84 -13.19
CA GLY A 3 2.54 -3.84 -14.21
C GLY A 3 3.96 -4.06 -14.76
N ALA A 4 4.95 -4.31 -13.89
CA ALA A 4 6.32 -4.59 -14.31
C ALA A 4 6.43 -5.89 -15.12
N ALA A 5 5.74 -6.95 -14.69
CA ALA A 5 5.64 -8.20 -15.45
C ALA A 5 5.03 -7.98 -16.84
N THR A 6 3.99 -7.14 -16.93
CA THR A 6 3.34 -6.79 -18.20
C THR A 6 4.30 -6.02 -19.11
N VAL A 7 4.99 -5.01 -18.60
CA VAL A 7 6.01 -4.24 -19.35
C VAL A 7 7.13 -5.15 -19.86
N VAL A 8 7.65 -6.04 -19.01
CA VAL A 8 8.69 -6.99 -19.42
C VAL A 8 8.17 -7.92 -20.51
N CYS A 9 6.94 -8.45 -20.39
CA CYS A 9 6.33 -9.27 -21.45
C CYS A 9 6.22 -8.51 -22.78
N LEU A 10 5.84 -7.23 -22.75
CA LEU A 10 5.74 -6.40 -23.94
C LEU A 10 7.11 -6.15 -24.58
N GLN A 11 8.16 -5.94 -23.80
CA GLN A 11 9.52 -5.81 -24.31
C GLN A 11 10.03 -7.09 -24.98
N GLN A 12 9.58 -8.27 -24.50
CA GLN A 12 9.92 -9.54 -25.12
C GLN A 12 9.24 -9.78 -26.47
N LEU A 13 8.24 -8.97 -26.85
CA LEU A 13 7.66 -9.04 -28.20
C LEU A 13 8.71 -8.77 -29.30
N LYS A 14 9.77 -8.01 -28.99
CA LYS A 14 10.94 -7.86 -29.88
C LYS A 14 11.46 -9.21 -30.35
N GLY A 15 11.72 -10.12 -29.41
CA GLY A 15 12.28 -11.44 -29.70
C GLY A 15 11.25 -12.39 -30.29
N ILE A 16 9.98 -12.32 -29.86
CA ILE A 16 8.91 -13.14 -30.45
C ILE A 16 8.71 -12.80 -31.93
N LEU A 17 8.65 -11.52 -32.28
CA LEU A 17 8.40 -11.06 -33.64
C LEU A 17 9.66 -10.96 -34.52
N GLY A 18 10.85 -11.14 -33.94
CA GLY A 18 12.12 -11.08 -34.66
C GLY A 18 12.53 -9.66 -35.10
N LEU A 19 12.13 -8.63 -34.34
CA LEU A 19 12.39 -7.23 -34.67
C LEU A 19 13.84 -6.83 -34.35
N GLU A 20 14.52 -6.20 -35.30
CA GLU A 20 15.90 -5.70 -35.09
C GLU A 20 15.91 -4.37 -34.33
N HIS A 21 15.06 -3.44 -34.78
CA HIS A 21 14.93 -2.10 -34.19
C HIS A 21 13.79 -2.10 -33.18
N PHE A 22 14.06 -1.73 -31.94
CA PHE A 22 13.04 -1.68 -30.89
C PHE A 22 13.28 -0.46 -30.01
N THR A 23 12.19 0.12 -29.51
CA THR A 23 12.26 1.31 -28.64
C THR A 23 13.07 1.06 -27.36
N HIS A 24 13.76 2.09 -26.89
CA HIS A 24 14.36 2.13 -25.56
C HIS A 24 13.34 2.46 -24.46
N GLY A 25 12.16 2.98 -24.84
CA GLY A 25 11.06 3.25 -23.92
C GLY A 25 10.49 1.96 -23.34
N THR A 26 10.14 2.00 -22.04
CA THR A 26 9.54 0.84 -21.35
C THR A 26 8.01 0.92 -21.27
N ASP A 27 7.43 2.08 -21.61
CA ASP A 27 5.99 2.29 -21.57
C ASP A 27 5.26 1.54 -22.69
N LEU A 28 4.03 1.12 -22.40
CA LEU A 28 3.16 0.39 -23.33
C LEU A 28 2.99 1.13 -24.65
N VAL A 29 2.88 2.46 -24.64
CA VAL A 29 2.60 3.25 -25.85
C VAL A 29 3.80 3.22 -26.79
N SER A 30 5.00 3.47 -26.29
CA SER A 30 6.25 3.39 -27.05
C SER A 30 6.48 1.98 -27.59
N VAL A 31 6.26 0.95 -26.77
CA VAL A 31 6.46 -0.44 -27.17
C VAL A 31 5.47 -0.83 -28.28
N MET A 32 4.18 -0.58 -28.08
CA MET A 32 3.15 -0.92 -29.07
C MET A 32 3.32 -0.11 -30.35
N ARG A 33 3.68 1.18 -30.25
CA ARG A 33 4.00 1.99 -31.44
C ARG A 33 5.17 1.41 -32.22
N SER A 34 6.24 0.95 -31.55
CA SER A 34 7.39 0.30 -32.19
C SER A 34 7.00 -1.01 -32.87
N VAL A 35 6.15 -1.81 -32.23
CA VAL A 35 5.69 -3.10 -32.77
C VAL A 35 4.81 -2.91 -34.01
N PHE A 36 3.87 -1.96 -33.98
CA PHE A 36 2.93 -1.73 -35.07
C PHE A 36 3.46 -0.83 -36.20
N SER A 37 4.47 0.01 -35.95
CA SER A 37 5.09 0.79 -37.03
C SER A 37 5.96 -0.08 -37.97
N GLN A 38 6.41 -1.23 -37.48
CA GLN A 38 7.33 -2.14 -38.18
C GLN A 38 6.67 -3.49 -38.51
N THR A 39 5.37 -3.53 -38.77
CA THR A 39 4.63 -4.76 -39.13
C THR A 39 5.22 -5.49 -40.34
N HIS A 40 5.86 -4.77 -41.26
CA HIS A 40 6.56 -5.35 -42.41
C HIS A 40 7.81 -6.16 -42.06
N GLN A 41 8.39 -5.97 -40.86
CA GLN A 41 9.58 -6.69 -40.40
C GLN A 41 9.24 -7.92 -39.56
N TRP A 42 7.95 -8.23 -39.40
CA TRP A 42 7.52 -9.36 -38.59
C TRP A 42 7.90 -10.67 -39.27
N ARG A 43 8.60 -11.53 -38.53
CA ARG A 43 9.00 -12.85 -39.02
C ARG A 43 8.11 -13.91 -38.42
N TRP A 44 7.30 -14.54 -39.27
CA TRP A 44 6.33 -15.54 -38.84
C TRP A 44 7.03 -16.78 -38.28
N GLU A 45 8.22 -17.13 -38.78
CA GLU A 45 9.03 -18.25 -38.32
C GLU A 45 9.38 -18.07 -36.83
N SER A 46 9.83 -16.87 -36.47
CA SER A 46 10.12 -16.50 -35.08
C SER A 46 8.85 -16.54 -34.24
N ALA A 47 7.76 -15.95 -34.73
CA ALA A 47 6.49 -15.92 -33.97
C ALA A 47 5.95 -17.32 -33.68
N VAL A 48 5.98 -18.23 -34.66
CA VAL A 48 5.55 -19.63 -34.48
C VAL A 48 6.46 -20.34 -33.48
N LEU A 49 7.78 -20.22 -33.64
CA LEU A 49 8.74 -20.86 -32.73
C LEU A 49 8.56 -20.38 -31.29
N GLY A 50 8.39 -19.06 -31.10
CA GLY A 50 8.12 -18.45 -29.80
C GLY A 50 6.82 -18.92 -29.18
N CYS A 51 5.73 -18.93 -29.94
CA CYS A 51 4.43 -19.44 -29.47
C CYS A 51 4.51 -20.92 -29.06
N CYS A 52 5.22 -21.76 -29.82
CA CYS A 52 5.42 -23.17 -29.49
C CYS A 52 6.18 -23.36 -28.17
N PHE A 53 7.32 -22.66 -27.99
CA PHE A 53 8.08 -22.76 -26.75
C PHE A 53 7.34 -22.13 -25.56
N LEU A 54 6.65 -21.01 -25.76
CA LEU A 54 5.82 -20.40 -24.73
C LEU A 54 4.71 -21.36 -24.29
N PHE A 55 4.01 -21.99 -25.24
CA PHE A 55 2.99 -23.00 -24.96
C PHE A 55 3.58 -24.18 -24.18
N PHE A 56 4.73 -24.70 -24.61
CA PHE A 56 5.45 -25.77 -23.89
C PHE A 56 5.78 -25.38 -22.44
N LEU A 57 6.31 -24.17 -22.23
CA LEU A 57 6.66 -23.67 -20.89
C LEU A 57 5.43 -23.47 -20.00
N ILE A 58 4.32 -22.94 -20.55
CA ILE A 58 3.07 -22.78 -19.79
C ILE A 58 2.46 -24.15 -19.46
N LEU A 59 2.48 -25.08 -20.40
CA LEU A 59 1.94 -26.43 -20.22
C LEU A 59 2.69 -27.21 -19.13
N THR A 60 4.03 -27.18 -19.17
CA THR A 60 4.87 -27.82 -18.14
C THR A 60 4.61 -27.25 -16.74
N ARG A 61 4.40 -25.92 -16.65
CA ARG A 61 4.02 -25.25 -15.39
C ARG A 61 2.62 -25.66 -14.92
N TYR A 62 1.64 -25.72 -15.81
CA TYR A 62 0.28 -26.17 -15.49
C TYR A 62 0.27 -27.61 -14.96
N ILE A 63 1.03 -28.51 -15.61
CA ILE A 63 1.18 -29.90 -15.17
C ILE A 63 1.81 -29.97 -13.77
N SER A 64 2.88 -29.20 -13.52
CA SER A 64 3.54 -29.12 -12.21
C SER A 64 2.59 -28.67 -11.11
N LYS A 65 1.74 -27.66 -11.38
CA LYS A 65 0.73 -27.17 -10.42
C LYS A 65 -0.33 -28.23 -10.10
N LYS A 66 -0.78 -29.00 -11.10
CA LYS A 66 -1.78 -30.06 -10.92
C LYS A 66 -1.20 -31.32 -10.27
N ARG A 67 0.09 -31.61 -10.52
CA ARG A 67 0.80 -32.81 -10.06
C ARG A 67 2.13 -32.40 -9.40
N PRO A 68 2.16 -32.12 -8.08
CA PRO A 68 3.37 -31.60 -7.42
C PRO A 68 4.57 -32.56 -7.46
N LYS A 69 4.34 -33.87 -7.65
CA LYS A 69 5.41 -34.87 -7.86
C LYS A 69 6.23 -34.61 -9.14
N LEU A 70 5.67 -33.89 -10.12
CA LEU A 70 6.29 -33.58 -11.41
C LEU A 70 6.93 -32.18 -11.44
N PHE A 71 7.23 -31.59 -10.28
CA PHE A 71 7.82 -30.27 -10.18
C PHE A 71 9.11 -30.09 -11.00
N TRP A 72 9.95 -31.13 -11.05
CA TRP A 72 11.20 -31.18 -11.81
C TRP A 72 11.02 -30.85 -13.30
N ILE A 73 9.88 -31.20 -13.90
CA ILE A 73 9.59 -30.90 -15.30
C ILE A 73 9.56 -29.38 -15.53
N SER A 74 8.86 -28.64 -14.67
CA SER A 74 8.80 -27.18 -14.76
C SER A 74 10.14 -26.52 -14.48
N ALA A 75 10.98 -27.12 -13.62
CA ALA A 75 12.31 -26.60 -13.31
C ALA A 75 13.30 -26.81 -14.46
N MET A 76 13.21 -27.93 -15.19
CA MET A 76 14.07 -28.23 -16.35
C MET A 76 13.57 -27.64 -17.67
N ALA A 77 12.31 -27.16 -17.73
CA ALA A 77 11.69 -26.65 -18.94
C ALA A 77 12.48 -25.48 -19.61
N PRO A 78 13.04 -24.50 -18.89
CA PRO A 78 13.83 -23.44 -19.51
C PRO A 78 15.12 -23.96 -20.18
N LEU A 79 15.87 -24.82 -19.48
CA LEU A 79 17.12 -25.38 -20.00
C LEU A 79 16.86 -26.29 -21.21
N THR A 80 15.84 -27.14 -21.12
CA THR A 80 15.42 -27.99 -22.25
C THR A 80 14.94 -27.16 -23.44
N SER A 81 14.25 -26.04 -23.21
CA SER A 81 13.86 -25.13 -24.29
C SER A 81 15.07 -24.52 -25.00
N VAL A 82 16.11 -24.13 -24.26
CA VAL A 82 17.37 -23.65 -24.85
C VAL A 82 18.04 -24.74 -25.67
N VAL A 83 18.21 -25.94 -25.13
CA VAL A 83 18.86 -27.06 -25.83
C VAL A 83 18.10 -27.45 -27.09
N LEU A 84 16.78 -27.64 -27.00
CA LEU A 84 15.94 -27.98 -28.15
C LEU A 84 15.89 -26.84 -29.17
N GLY A 85 15.81 -25.59 -28.70
CA GLY A 85 15.83 -24.40 -29.55
C GLY A 85 17.12 -24.28 -30.35
N SER A 86 18.27 -24.44 -29.71
CA SER A 86 19.58 -24.42 -30.37
C SER A 86 19.74 -25.58 -31.35
N LEU A 87 19.28 -26.78 -31.00
CA LEU A 87 19.34 -27.94 -31.89
C LEU A 87 18.46 -27.75 -33.13
N LEU A 88 17.22 -27.29 -32.94
CA LEU A 88 16.31 -26.99 -34.05
C LEU A 88 16.90 -25.91 -34.96
N ALA A 89 17.39 -24.82 -34.39
CA ALA A 89 17.97 -23.73 -35.15
C ALA A 89 19.20 -24.16 -35.96
N TYR A 90 20.04 -25.03 -35.39
CA TYR A 90 21.18 -25.63 -36.08
C TYR A 90 20.74 -26.54 -37.23
N LEU A 91 19.79 -27.45 -37.00
CA LEU A 91 19.34 -28.40 -38.02
C LEU A 91 18.61 -27.71 -39.17
N THR A 92 17.77 -26.72 -38.88
CA THR A 92 16.97 -26.01 -39.89
C THR A 92 17.71 -24.84 -40.51
N HIS A 93 18.95 -24.53 -40.08
CA HIS A 93 19.67 -23.31 -40.46
C HIS A 93 18.76 -22.08 -40.28
N ALA A 94 18.15 -21.97 -39.10
CA ALA A 94 17.13 -20.95 -38.81
C ALA A 94 17.69 -19.53 -38.87
N ASP A 95 19.00 -19.37 -38.68
CA ASP A 95 19.77 -18.14 -38.88
C ASP A 95 19.66 -17.64 -40.33
N MET A 96 19.71 -18.53 -41.31
CA MET A 96 19.54 -18.21 -42.74
C MET A 96 18.10 -17.87 -43.10
N HIS A 97 17.14 -18.41 -42.35
CA HIS A 97 15.71 -18.06 -42.42
C HIS A 97 15.38 -16.85 -41.53
N GLY A 98 16.43 -16.27 -40.93
CA GLY A 98 16.50 -15.04 -40.17
C GLY A 98 15.69 -14.99 -38.88
N VAL A 99 15.59 -16.15 -38.22
CA VAL A 99 15.45 -16.19 -36.77
C VAL A 99 16.73 -15.63 -36.15
N GLN A 100 16.60 -14.62 -35.29
CA GLN A 100 17.75 -14.03 -34.62
C GLN A 100 18.35 -15.00 -33.59
N VAL A 101 19.64 -15.28 -33.73
CA VAL A 101 20.43 -16.10 -32.80
C VAL A 101 21.41 -15.22 -32.01
N ILE A 102 21.97 -15.75 -30.91
CA ILE A 102 22.94 -15.01 -30.09
C ILE A 102 24.22 -14.67 -30.86
N GLY A 103 24.74 -15.61 -31.66
CA GLY A 103 25.99 -15.43 -32.41
C GLY A 103 27.25 -15.63 -31.57
N GLU A 104 28.37 -15.05 -32.03
CA GLU A 104 29.67 -15.22 -31.37
C GLU A 104 29.74 -14.51 -30.02
N LEU A 105 30.07 -15.30 -28.99
CA LEU A 105 30.32 -14.80 -27.63
C LEU A 105 31.80 -14.95 -27.30
N LYS A 106 32.39 -13.90 -26.73
CA LYS A 106 33.78 -13.94 -26.25
C LYS A 106 33.89 -14.96 -25.10
N LYS A 107 34.71 -16.00 -25.31
CA LYS A 107 34.97 -17.04 -24.31
C LYS A 107 35.89 -16.53 -23.21
N GLY A 108 35.67 -16.98 -21.98
CA GLY A 108 36.51 -16.67 -20.83
C GLY A 108 35.90 -15.64 -19.88
N LEU A 109 36.60 -15.39 -18.77
CA LEU A 109 36.27 -14.33 -17.82
C LEU A 109 36.95 -13.04 -18.25
N ASN A 110 36.33 -11.90 -17.94
CA ASN A 110 36.99 -10.60 -18.11
C ASN A 110 38.21 -10.53 -17.17
N PRO A 111 39.35 -9.97 -17.63
CA PRO A 111 40.49 -9.76 -16.76
C PRO A 111 40.15 -8.76 -15.65
N PRO A 112 40.84 -8.82 -14.49
CA PRO A 112 40.71 -7.79 -13.45
C PRO A 112 41.06 -6.41 -14.03
N SER A 113 40.22 -5.41 -13.76
CA SER A 113 40.33 -4.04 -14.29
C SER A 113 40.56 -2.99 -13.19
N TYR A 114 41.05 -3.41 -12.02
CA TYR A 114 41.34 -2.48 -10.93
C TYR A 114 42.45 -1.47 -11.30
N SER A 115 43.37 -1.85 -12.20
CA SER A 115 44.43 -0.99 -12.73
C SER A 115 43.92 0.09 -13.67
N ASP A 116 42.72 -0.09 -14.24
CA ASP A 116 42.19 0.75 -15.31
C ASP A 116 41.29 1.88 -14.77
N LEU A 117 41.21 2.03 -13.44
CA LEU A 117 40.43 3.07 -12.76
C LEU A 117 41.09 4.46 -12.93
N ALA A 118 40.61 5.21 -13.92
CA ALA A 118 41.16 6.51 -14.29
C ALA A 118 40.52 7.68 -13.50
N PHE A 119 40.95 7.88 -12.25
CA PHE A 119 40.49 8.99 -11.40
C PHE A 119 40.93 10.39 -11.86
N GLY A 120 41.84 10.51 -12.84
CA GLY A 120 42.29 11.78 -13.41
C GLY A 120 41.66 12.14 -14.76
N SER A 121 40.69 11.34 -15.24
CA SER A 121 40.11 11.53 -16.58
C SER A 121 39.29 12.83 -16.69
N PRO A 122 39.30 13.53 -17.83
CA PRO A 122 38.38 14.65 -18.09
C PRO A 122 36.90 14.24 -18.02
N HIS A 123 36.60 12.94 -18.13
CA HIS A 123 35.24 12.41 -18.01
C HIS A 123 34.85 12.03 -16.58
N LEU A 124 35.73 12.19 -15.58
CA LEU A 124 35.47 11.78 -14.20
C LEU A 124 34.21 12.43 -13.63
N MET A 125 34.04 13.75 -13.84
CA MET A 125 32.87 14.47 -13.33
C MET A 125 31.57 13.94 -13.96
N THR A 126 31.59 13.66 -15.27
CA THR A 126 30.47 13.05 -15.97
C THR A 126 30.19 11.63 -15.46
N ALA A 127 31.24 10.85 -15.19
CA ALA A 127 31.12 9.50 -14.65
C ALA A 127 30.55 9.50 -13.21
N ILE A 128 30.99 10.43 -12.35
CA ILE A 128 30.44 10.61 -11.00
C ILE A 128 28.97 10.98 -11.07
N LYS A 129 28.61 12.00 -11.88
CA LYS A 129 27.22 12.41 -12.06
C LYS A 129 26.35 11.26 -12.55
N THR A 130 26.83 10.53 -13.57
CA THR A 130 26.12 9.38 -14.12
C THR A 130 26.00 8.26 -13.09
N GLY A 131 27.07 7.96 -12.36
CA GLY A 131 27.11 6.91 -11.33
C GLY A 131 26.21 7.20 -10.13
N ILE A 132 26.09 8.47 -9.71
CA ILE A 132 25.12 8.86 -8.66
C ILE A 132 23.70 8.61 -9.14
N ILE A 133 23.36 9.08 -10.35
CA ILE A 133 22.01 8.93 -10.91
C ILE A 133 21.67 7.45 -11.09
N THR A 134 22.53 6.70 -11.78
CA THR A 134 22.27 5.29 -12.06
C THR A 134 22.34 4.43 -10.80
N GLY A 135 23.21 4.76 -9.83
CA GLY A 135 23.28 4.08 -8.54
C GLY A 135 22.01 4.25 -7.71
N VAL A 136 21.42 5.46 -7.67
CA VAL A 136 20.12 5.69 -7.00
C VAL A 136 19.01 4.90 -7.70
N ILE A 137 18.99 4.88 -9.03
CA ILE A 137 18.00 4.10 -9.80
C ILE A 137 18.17 2.60 -9.52
N ALA A 138 19.40 2.09 -9.54
CA ALA A 138 19.70 0.68 -9.26
C ALA A 138 19.29 0.25 -7.84
N LEU A 139 19.50 1.12 -6.84
CA LEU A 139 19.05 0.91 -5.47
C LEU A 139 17.52 0.90 -5.38
N ALA A 140 16.85 1.88 -5.99
CA ALA A 140 15.40 1.98 -5.99
C ALA A 140 14.75 0.76 -6.66
N GLU A 141 15.24 0.36 -7.85
CA GLU A 141 14.80 -0.85 -8.55
C GLU A 141 15.06 -2.10 -7.71
N GLY A 142 16.30 -2.25 -7.20
CA GLY A 142 16.71 -3.40 -6.42
C GLY A 142 15.87 -3.60 -5.15
N ILE A 143 15.64 -2.54 -4.38
CA ILE A 143 14.81 -2.59 -3.17
C ILE A 143 13.34 -2.87 -3.52
N ALA A 144 12.82 -2.29 -4.61
CA ALA A 144 11.46 -2.54 -5.06
C ALA A 144 11.25 -4.01 -5.44
N VAL A 145 12.22 -4.61 -6.16
CA VAL A 145 12.21 -6.04 -6.51
C VAL A 145 12.40 -6.90 -5.26
N GLY A 146 13.32 -6.57 -4.37
CA GLY A 146 13.56 -7.29 -3.12
C GLY A 146 12.30 -7.36 -2.26
N ARG A 147 11.68 -6.20 -1.96
CA ARG A 147 10.44 -6.13 -1.17
C ARG A 147 9.31 -6.91 -1.82
N SER A 148 9.25 -6.87 -3.15
CA SER A 148 8.26 -7.64 -3.92
C SER A 148 8.35 -9.14 -3.64
N PHE A 149 9.55 -9.73 -3.70
CA PHE A 149 9.74 -11.16 -3.38
C PHE A 149 9.66 -11.46 -1.88
N ALA A 150 9.99 -10.51 -1.01
CA ALA A 150 9.87 -10.64 0.44
C ALA A 150 8.42 -10.83 0.88
N MET A 151 7.51 -10.05 0.29
CA MET A 151 6.06 -10.18 0.49
C MET A 151 5.55 -11.58 0.11
N PHE A 152 6.03 -12.15 -1.00
CA PHE A 152 5.64 -13.51 -1.42
C PHE A 152 6.04 -14.63 -0.44
N LYS A 153 7.13 -14.42 0.31
CA LYS A 153 7.65 -15.40 1.27
C LYS A 153 7.38 -15.02 2.72
N ASN A 154 6.63 -13.94 2.96
CA ASN A 154 6.31 -13.43 4.29
C ASN A 154 7.56 -13.21 5.16
N TYR A 155 8.63 -12.63 4.60
CA TYR A 155 9.77 -12.17 5.39
C TYR A 155 10.02 -10.68 5.18
N ASN A 156 10.75 -10.08 6.11
CA ASN A 156 11.07 -8.65 6.07
C ASN A 156 12.49 -8.43 5.52
N ILE A 157 12.63 -7.38 4.72
CA ILE A 157 13.92 -6.91 4.23
C ILE A 157 14.31 -5.63 4.97
N ASP A 158 15.54 -5.60 5.45
CA ASP A 158 16.16 -4.42 6.02
C ASP A 158 16.77 -3.57 4.89
N GLY A 159 16.16 -2.40 4.63
CA GLY A 159 16.58 -1.52 3.55
C GLY A 159 18.02 -1.01 3.69
N ASN A 160 18.49 -0.81 4.92
CA ASN A 160 19.87 -0.34 5.15
C ASN A 160 20.88 -1.41 4.77
N LYS A 161 20.59 -2.68 5.11
CA LYS A 161 21.44 -3.81 4.74
C LYS A 161 21.46 -4.05 3.24
N GLU A 162 20.33 -3.90 2.55
CA GLU A 162 20.27 -3.97 1.09
C GLU A 162 21.09 -2.85 0.44
N MET A 163 21.00 -1.62 0.94
CA MET A 163 21.81 -0.50 0.41
C MET A 163 23.31 -0.78 0.50
N ILE A 164 23.77 -1.30 1.65
CA ILE A 164 25.17 -1.70 1.84
C ILE A 164 25.54 -2.84 0.88
N ALA A 165 24.68 -3.84 0.72
CA ALA A 165 24.93 -4.97 -0.17
C ALA A 165 25.07 -4.54 -1.64
N PHE A 166 24.17 -3.67 -2.13
CA PHE A 166 24.24 -3.11 -3.48
C PHE A 166 25.51 -2.27 -3.70
N GLY A 167 25.88 -1.45 -2.72
CA GLY A 167 27.12 -0.66 -2.78
C GLY A 167 28.35 -1.56 -2.85
N MET A 168 28.48 -2.51 -1.94
CA MET A 168 29.61 -3.45 -1.90
C MET A 168 29.71 -4.31 -3.15
N MET A 169 28.58 -4.81 -3.66
CA MET A 169 28.54 -5.61 -4.90
C MET A 169 29.05 -4.81 -6.11
N ASN A 170 28.64 -3.55 -6.25
CA ASN A 170 29.06 -2.71 -7.38
C ASN A 170 30.51 -2.21 -7.24
N ILE A 171 30.98 -1.97 -6.02
CA ILE A 171 32.41 -1.68 -5.77
C ILE A 171 33.27 -2.89 -6.14
N ALA A 172 32.87 -4.10 -5.73
CA ALA A 172 33.60 -5.31 -6.13
C ALA A 172 33.52 -5.58 -7.64
N GLY A 173 32.35 -5.34 -8.25
CA GLY A 173 32.12 -5.51 -9.68
C GLY A 173 32.95 -4.57 -10.56
N SER A 174 33.16 -3.32 -10.14
CA SER A 174 33.95 -2.34 -10.90
C SER A 174 35.41 -2.76 -11.09
N CYS A 175 35.97 -3.52 -10.14
CA CYS A 175 37.31 -4.10 -10.24
C CYS A 175 37.43 -5.25 -11.26
N THR A 176 36.33 -5.70 -11.85
CA THR A 176 36.26 -6.87 -12.77
C THR A 176 35.54 -6.55 -14.08
N SER A 177 35.51 -5.27 -14.47
CA SER A 177 34.82 -4.78 -15.67
C SER A 177 33.33 -5.11 -15.70
N CYS A 178 32.69 -5.19 -14.53
CA CYS A 178 31.25 -5.33 -14.43
C CYS A 178 30.57 -3.98 -14.64
N TYR A 179 29.46 -3.96 -15.39
CA TYR A 179 28.59 -2.80 -15.42
C TYR A 179 27.74 -2.73 -14.15
N LEU A 180 27.06 -1.59 -13.95
CA LEU A 180 26.20 -1.39 -12.78
C LEU A 180 25.17 -2.52 -12.66
N THR A 181 25.24 -3.25 -11.56
CA THR A 181 24.37 -4.39 -11.27
C THR A 181 23.26 -3.97 -10.30
N THR A 182 22.02 -4.30 -10.67
CA THR A 182 20.79 -4.02 -9.91
C THR A 182 20.12 -5.32 -9.43
N GLY A 183 18.89 -5.27 -8.93
CA GLY A 183 18.10 -6.46 -8.60
C GLY A 183 17.31 -6.97 -9.81
N PRO A 184 17.81 -7.95 -10.58
CA PRO A 184 17.17 -8.34 -11.84
C PRO A 184 15.82 -9.04 -11.61
N PHE A 185 14.72 -8.35 -11.93
CA PHE A 185 13.37 -8.86 -11.74
C PHE A 185 13.15 -10.21 -12.44
N SER A 186 13.56 -10.34 -13.70
CA SER A 186 13.37 -11.55 -14.50
C SER A 186 14.13 -12.78 -13.96
N ARG A 187 15.40 -12.62 -13.60
CA ARG A 187 16.21 -13.72 -13.04
C ARG A 187 15.71 -14.16 -11.67
N SER A 188 15.35 -13.20 -10.82
CA SER A 188 14.74 -13.48 -9.51
C SER A 188 13.41 -14.20 -9.64
N ALA A 189 12.59 -13.86 -10.64
CA ALA A 189 11.33 -14.54 -10.91
C ALA A 189 11.53 -16.01 -11.32
N VAL A 190 12.50 -16.29 -12.21
CA VAL A 190 12.84 -17.67 -12.59
C VAL A 190 13.35 -18.45 -11.38
N ASN A 191 14.25 -17.85 -10.58
CA ASN A 191 14.80 -18.49 -9.37
C ASN A 191 13.71 -18.76 -8.32
N TYR A 192 12.77 -17.83 -8.15
CA TYR A 192 11.61 -17.98 -7.27
C TYR A 192 10.68 -19.11 -7.75
N ASN A 193 10.32 -19.11 -9.04
CA ASN A 193 9.47 -20.14 -9.65
C ASN A 193 10.14 -21.54 -9.61
N ALA A 194 11.47 -21.60 -9.64
CA ALA A 194 12.24 -22.83 -9.46
C ALA A 194 12.29 -23.32 -8.00
N GLY A 195 11.64 -22.63 -7.05
CA GLY A 195 11.48 -23.09 -5.67
C GLY A 195 12.68 -22.82 -4.76
N CYS A 196 13.56 -21.87 -5.13
CA CYS A 196 14.71 -21.46 -4.33
C CYS A 196 14.30 -21.07 -2.90
N LYS A 197 15.06 -21.49 -1.88
CA LYS A 197 14.80 -21.16 -0.46
C LYS A 197 15.91 -20.34 0.21
N THR A 198 17.17 -20.54 -0.20
CA THR A 198 18.34 -19.95 0.46
C THR A 198 19.21 -19.15 -0.52
N ALA A 199 20.03 -18.24 0.01
CA ALA A 199 20.97 -17.44 -0.79
C ALA A 199 22.06 -18.28 -1.48
N VAL A 200 22.26 -19.54 -1.05
CA VAL A 200 23.18 -20.50 -1.70
C VAL A 200 22.85 -20.70 -3.18
N SER A 201 21.57 -20.53 -3.58
CA SER A 201 21.18 -20.53 -4.99
C SER A 201 21.99 -19.54 -5.84
N ASN A 202 22.28 -18.35 -5.30
CA ASN A 202 23.05 -17.34 -6.03
C ASN A 202 24.53 -17.73 -6.18
N ILE A 203 25.10 -18.43 -5.20
CA ILE A 203 26.48 -18.96 -5.27
C ILE A 203 26.56 -20.04 -6.34
N VAL A 204 25.61 -20.99 -6.34
CA VAL A 204 25.52 -22.04 -7.38
C VAL A 204 25.33 -21.41 -8.77
N MET A 205 24.49 -20.39 -8.88
CA MET A 205 24.28 -19.66 -10.13
C MET A 205 25.56 -18.96 -10.61
N ALA A 206 26.31 -18.31 -9.73
CA ALA A 206 27.59 -17.67 -10.07
C ALA A 206 28.62 -18.71 -10.56
N MET A 207 28.74 -19.85 -9.89
CA MET A 207 29.62 -20.95 -10.33
C MET A 207 29.19 -21.53 -11.68
N ALA A 208 27.89 -21.73 -11.90
CA ALA A 208 27.36 -22.23 -13.16
C ALA A 208 27.62 -21.25 -14.31
N VAL A 209 27.46 -19.94 -14.08
CA VAL A 209 27.80 -18.89 -15.06
C VAL A 209 29.30 -18.91 -15.35
N MET A 210 30.16 -19.02 -14.34
CA MET A 210 31.61 -19.10 -14.50
C MET A 210 32.02 -20.31 -15.36
N ILE A 211 31.49 -21.51 -15.07
CA ILE A 211 31.73 -22.72 -15.87
C ILE A 211 31.22 -22.52 -17.30
N THR A 212 30.06 -21.89 -17.45
CA THR A 212 29.48 -21.62 -18.77
C THR A 212 30.40 -20.74 -19.61
N LEU A 213 30.89 -19.64 -19.05
CA LEU A 213 31.78 -18.70 -19.74
C LEU A 213 33.12 -19.32 -20.13
N LEU A 214 33.66 -20.23 -19.29
CA LEU A 214 34.94 -20.89 -19.50
C LEU A 214 34.86 -22.06 -20.49
N PHE A 215 33.76 -22.81 -20.53
CA PHE A 215 33.69 -24.09 -21.24
C PHE A 215 32.52 -24.21 -22.23
N LEU A 216 31.33 -23.72 -21.88
CA LEU A 216 30.09 -23.97 -22.65
C LEU A 216 29.69 -22.81 -23.58
N THR A 217 30.37 -21.66 -23.54
CA THR A 217 30.07 -20.48 -24.40
C THR A 217 29.83 -20.83 -25.88
N PRO A 218 30.63 -21.71 -26.54
CA PRO A 218 30.40 -22.06 -27.94
C PRO A 218 29.05 -22.75 -28.21
N LEU A 219 28.47 -23.44 -27.22
CA LEU A 219 27.18 -24.12 -27.36
C LEU A 219 26.01 -23.13 -27.49
N PHE A 220 26.19 -21.88 -27.08
CA PHE A 220 25.14 -20.88 -27.10
C PHE A 220 25.00 -20.16 -28.45
N TYR A 221 25.92 -20.35 -29.40
CA TYR A 221 25.95 -19.64 -30.68
C TYR A 221 24.60 -19.69 -31.41
N TYR A 222 24.05 -20.89 -31.58
CA TYR A 222 22.78 -21.14 -32.29
C TYR A 222 21.53 -20.92 -31.44
N THR A 223 21.67 -20.42 -30.21
CA THR A 223 20.50 -20.23 -29.34
C THR A 223 19.60 -19.13 -29.91
N PRO A 224 18.34 -19.41 -30.22
CA PRO A 224 17.43 -18.39 -30.74
C PRO A 224 17.04 -17.41 -29.64
N LEU A 225 17.09 -16.11 -29.94
CA LEU A 225 16.64 -15.06 -29.01
C LEU A 225 15.16 -15.22 -28.65
N VAL A 226 14.35 -15.73 -29.58
CA VAL A 226 12.93 -15.99 -29.37
C VAL A 226 12.63 -17.02 -28.27
N VAL A 227 13.52 -18.00 -28.07
CA VAL A 227 13.40 -18.98 -26.98
C VAL A 227 13.63 -18.29 -25.64
N LEU A 228 14.62 -17.41 -25.55
CA LEU A 228 14.88 -16.62 -24.34
C LEU A 228 13.70 -15.71 -24.00
N SER A 229 13.13 -15.04 -25.02
CA SER A 229 11.91 -14.22 -24.83
C SER A 229 10.74 -15.04 -24.32
N SER A 230 10.55 -16.26 -24.83
CA SER A 230 9.49 -17.17 -24.36
C SER A 230 9.68 -17.59 -22.90
N ILE A 231 10.93 -17.86 -22.48
CA ILE A 231 11.28 -18.15 -21.08
C ILE A 231 10.94 -16.97 -20.18
N ILE A 232 11.32 -15.76 -20.58
CA ILE A 232 11.06 -14.54 -19.80
C ILE A 232 9.55 -14.29 -19.68
N ILE A 233 8.78 -14.35 -20.79
CA ILE A 233 7.32 -14.18 -20.77
C ILE A 233 6.67 -15.19 -19.82
N SER A 234 7.01 -16.48 -19.94
CA SER A 234 6.46 -17.53 -19.07
C SER A 234 6.76 -17.29 -17.58
N ALA A 235 7.97 -16.81 -17.26
CA ALA A 235 8.34 -16.47 -15.89
C ALA A 235 7.54 -15.28 -15.35
N MET A 236 7.36 -14.24 -16.16
CA MET A 236 6.64 -13.00 -15.80
C MET A 236 5.14 -13.23 -15.60
N LEU A 237 4.48 -14.00 -16.47
CA LEU A 237 3.06 -14.35 -16.31
C LEU A 237 2.77 -15.03 -14.97
N GLY A 238 3.75 -15.78 -14.45
CA GLY A 238 3.67 -16.41 -13.14
C GLY A 238 3.61 -15.48 -11.94
N LEU A 239 3.97 -14.21 -12.10
CA LEU A 239 3.99 -13.22 -11.03
C LEU A 239 2.71 -12.37 -10.98
N ILE A 240 1.82 -12.52 -11.96
CA ILE A 240 0.54 -11.79 -11.99
C ILE A 240 -0.48 -12.55 -11.16
N ASP A 241 -0.82 -12.02 -9.99
CA ASP A 241 -1.82 -12.60 -9.10
C ASP A 241 -3.19 -11.91 -9.31
N TYR A 242 -3.99 -12.49 -10.20
CA TYR A 242 -5.36 -12.04 -10.45
C TYR A 242 -6.29 -12.30 -9.26
N GLY A 243 -6.01 -13.32 -8.45
CA GLY A 243 -6.81 -13.67 -7.27
C GLY A 243 -6.70 -12.61 -6.19
N ALA A 244 -5.50 -12.10 -5.95
CA ALA A 244 -5.27 -10.98 -5.04
C ALA A 244 -6.01 -9.71 -5.48
N ALA A 245 -6.01 -9.38 -6.78
CA ALA A 245 -6.74 -8.22 -7.28
C ALA A 245 -8.26 -8.35 -7.09
N PHE A 246 -8.83 -9.54 -7.36
CA PHE A 246 -10.25 -9.80 -7.12
C PHE A 246 -10.59 -9.79 -5.62
N HIS A 247 -9.69 -10.30 -4.78
CA HIS A 247 -9.84 -10.25 -3.33
C HIS A 247 -9.89 -8.81 -2.81
N LEU A 248 -9.00 -7.94 -3.29
CA LEU A 248 -9.02 -6.51 -2.98
C LEU A 248 -10.34 -5.85 -3.41
N TRP A 249 -10.83 -6.15 -4.61
CA TRP A 249 -12.11 -5.61 -5.09
C TRP A 249 -13.29 -5.94 -4.17
N ASN A 250 -13.33 -7.16 -3.62
CA ASN A 250 -14.40 -7.61 -2.73
C ASN A 250 -14.26 -7.08 -1.29
N LEU A 251 -13.03 -6.82 -0.82
CA LEU A 251 -12.78 -6.32 0.53
C LEU A 251 -12.84 -4.79 0.62
N ASP A 252 -12.03 -4.10 -0.19
CA ASP A 252 -11.90 -2.65 -0.14
C ASP A 252 -11.64 -2.05 -1.52
N LYS A 253 -12.64 -1.34 -2.03
CA LYS A 253 -12.59 -0.68 -3.33
C LYS A 253 -11.46 0.36 -3.41
N PHE A 254 -11.10 1.02 -2.31
CA PHE A 254 -10.00 1.99 -2.30
C PHE A 254 -8.64 1.31 -2.48
N ASP A 255 -8.41 0.17 -1.82
CA ASP A 255 -7.16 -0.58 -2.02
C ASP A 255 -7.07 -1.17 -3.42
N PHE A 256 -8.20 -1.58 -3.99
CA PHE A 256 -8.24 -1.95 -5.40
C PHE A 256 -7.88 -0.76 -6.32
N VAL A 257 -8.42 0.44 -6.05
CA VAL A 257 -8.07 1.64 -6.83
C VAL A 257 -6.57 1.95 -6.71
N VAL A 258 -5.98 1.87 -5.52
CA VAL A 258 -4.54 2.06 -5.31
C VAL A 258 -3.74 1.02 -6.12
N CYS A 259 -4.17 -0.23 -6.09
CA CYS A 259 -3.54 -1.32 -6.84
C CYS A 259 -3.60 -1.08 -8.36
N MET A 260 -4.77 -0.71 -8.88
CA MET A 260 -4.96 -0.44 -10.31
C MET A 260 -4.24 0.82 -10.76
N SER A 261 -4.24 1.89 -9.95
CA SER A 261 -3.47 3.10 -10.26
C SER A 261 -1.97 2.82 -10.32
N ALA A 262 -1.46 1.97 -9.43
CA ALA A 262 -0.07 1.53 -9.47
C ALA A 262 0.20 0.71 -10.74
N TYR A 263 -0.68 -0.25 -11.06
CA TYR A 263 -0.58 -1.08 -12.27
C TYR A 263 -0.51 -0.22 -13.54
N PHE A 264 -1.47 0.69 -13.72
CA PHE A 264 -1.52 1.58 -14.87
C PHE A 264 -0.34 2.57 -14.89
N GLY A 265 0.06 3.09 -13.73
CA GLY A 265 1.24 3.95 -13.62
C GLY A 265 2.53 3.26 -14.09
N VAL A 266 2.69 1.97 -13.81
CA VAL A 266 3.82 1.19 -14.34
C VAL A 266 3.69 0.91 -15.82
N VAL A 267 2.51 0.50 -16.29
CA VAL A 267 2.29 0.09 -17.69
C VAL A 267 2.39 1.27 -18.66
N PHE A 268 1.86 2.43 -18.30
CA PHE A 268 1.87 3.62 -19.16
C PHE A 268 3.05 4.57 -18.92
N GLY A 269 3.81 4.37 -17.84
CA GLY A 269 4.95 5.19 -17.50
C GLY A 269 6.18 4.35 -17.22
N SER A 270 6.45 4.11 -15.95
CA SER A 270 7.59 3.32 -15.49
C SER A 270 7.31 2.74 -14.11
N VAL A 271 8.13 1.78 -13.68
CA VAL A 271 8.03 1.18 -12.34
C VAL A 271 8.08 2.26 -11.25
N GLU A 272 8.92 3.27 -11.44
CA GLU A 272 9.08 4.41 -10.51
C GLU A 272 7.81 5.25 -10.42
N ILE A 273 7.21 5.61 -11.57
CA ILE A 273 5.98 6.41 -11.62
C ILE A 273 4.83 5.65 -10.94
N GLY A 274 4.66 4.36 -11.24
CA GLY A 274 3.61 3.55 -10.62
C GLY A 274 3.79 3.41 -9.10
N LEU A 275 5.03 3.34 -8.61
CA LEU A 275 5.32 3.33 -7.18
C LEU A 275 4.95 4.66 -6.52
N VAL A 276 5.35 5.79 -7.11
CA VAL A 276 5.02 7.13 -6.60
C VAL A 276 3.51 7.31 -6.52
N ILE A 277 2.77 6.97 -7.59
CA ILE A 277 1.31 7.05 -7.61
C ILE A 277 0.68 6.23 -6.47
N ALA A 278 1.14 5.00 -6.26
CA ALA A 278 0.63 4.12 -5.21
C ALA A 278 0.85 4.71 -3.81
N VAL A 279 2.05 5.22 -3.54
CA VAL A 279 2.42 5.84 -2.26
C VAL A 279 1.62 7.12 -2.04
N SER A 280 1.51 7.98 -3.06
CA SER A 280 0.75 9.22 -2.97
C SER A 280 -0.73 8.98 -2.67
N ILE A 281 -1.38 8.03 -3.35
CA ILE A 281 -2.79 7.69 -3.10
C ILE A 281 -2.97 7.05 -1.73
N SER A 282 -2.05 6.17 -1.31
CA SER A 282 -2.09 5.57 0.03
C SER A 282 -1.94 6.63 1.13
N MET A 283 -1.03 7.59 0.95
CA MET A 283 -0.83 8.69 1.88
C MET A 283 -2.03 9.64 1.90
N LEU A 284 -2.62 9.92 0.73
CA LEU A 284 -3.87 10.68 0.64
C LEU A 284 -5.01 9.97 1.36
N ARG A 285 -5.12 8.64 1.25
CA ARG A 285 -6.12 7.85 1.97
C ARG A 285 -5.95 7.97 3.48
N VAL A 286 -4.72 7.86 3.98
CA VAL A 286 -4.41 8.05 5.41
C VAL A 286 -4.81 9.46 5.84
N LEU A 287 -4.47 10.49 5.05
CA LEU A 287 -4.83 11.87 5.34
C LEU A 287 -6.36 12.06 5.37
N LEU A 288 -7.11 11.46 4.43
CA LEU A 288 -8.58 11.50 4.44
C LEU A 288 -9.17 10.85 5.69
N PHE A 289 -8.61 9.72 6.12
CA PHE A 289 -9.06 9.04 7.33
C PHE A 289 -8.78 9.86 8.59
N VAL A 290 -7.60 10.48 8.67
CA VAL A 290 -7.21 11.35 9.80
C VAL A 290 -8.06 12.62 9.84
N THR A 291 -8.32 13.25 8.70
CA THR A 291 -9.07 14.53 8.58
C THR A 291 -10.57 14.36 8.83
N ARG A 292 -11.14 13.19 8.52
CA ARG A 292 -12.57 12.89 8.72
C ARG A 292 -12.76 11.63 9.57
N PRO A 293 -12.42 11.70 10.87
CA PRO A 293 -12.59 10.56 11.76
C PRO A 293 -14.07 10.19 11.90
N LYS A 294 -14.32 8.92 12.22
CA LYS A 294 -15.67 8.45 12.52
C LYS A 294 -16.15 9.06 13.83
N THR A 295 -17.40 9.49 13.83
CA THR A 295 -18.10 10.02 15.01
C THR A 295 -19.45 9.34 15.06
N SER A 296 -19.90 8.92 16.25
CA SER A 296 -21.14 8.15 16.42
C SER A 296 -21.99 8.67 17.59
N VAL A 297 -23.32 8.67 17.46
CA VAL A 297 -24.24 9.01 18.55
C VAL A 297 -24.34 7.75 19.40
N LEU A 298 -24.10 7.87 20.69
CA LEU A 298 -24.29 6.76 21.61
C LEU A 298 -25.69 6.79 22.22
N GLY A 299 -26.33 5.63 22.26
CA GLY A 299 -27.56 5.36 23.00
C GLY A 299 -27.34 4.33 24.10
N LYS A 300 -28.21 4.33 25.10
CA LYS A 300 -28.22 3.32 26.16
C LYS A 300 -28.87 2.04 25.65
N ILE A 301 -28.21 0.91 25.86
CA ILE A 301 -28.80 -0.41 25.59
C ILE A 301 -29.74 -0.75 26.77
N PRO A 302 -31.01 -1.12 26.52
CA PRO A 302 -31.97 -1.51 27.56
C PRO A 302 -31.42 -2.56 28.51
N ASP A 303 -31.77 -2.45 29.79
CA ASP A 303 -31.36 -3.38 30.87
C ASP A 303 -29.84 -3.58 31.03
N SER A 304 -29.04 -2.64 30.51
CA SER A 304 -27.60 -2.67 30.64
C SER A 304 -27.02 -1.31 31.03
N MET A 305 -25.77 -1.34 31.50
CA MET A 305 -24.98 -0.14 31.79
C MET A 305 -24.14 0.33 30.60
N THR A 306 -24.37 -0.21 29.40
CA THR A 306 -23.50 0.02 28.23
C THR A 306 -24.13 1.03 27.27
N TYR A 307 -23.29 1.91 26.75
CA TYR A 307 -23.64 2.87 25.69
C TYR A 307 -23.01 2.41 24.36
N ARG A 308 -23.81 2.35 23.30
CA ARG A 308 -23.37 1.90 21.96
C ARG A 308 -23.95 2.78 20.88
N SER A 309 -23.33 2.76 19.69
CA SER A 309 -23.78 3.51 18.54
C SER A 309 -25.22 3.15 18.17
N VAL A 310 -26.08 4.17 18.06
CA VAL A 310 -27.48 4.01 17.64
C VAL A 310 -27.58 3.53 16.19
N ASP A 311 -26.64 3.94 15.34
CA ASP A 311 -26.59 3.51 13.93
C ASP A 311 -26.24 2.02 13.78
N GLN A 312 -25.46 1.47 14.72
CA GLN A 312 -25.05 0.07 14.70
C GLN A 312 -26.04 -0.85 15.42
N TYR A 313 -26.64 -0.40 16.53
CA TYR A 313 -27.52 -1.20 17.36
C TYR A 313 -28.90 -0.54 17.43
N SER A 314 -29.88 -1.11 16.72
CA SER A 314 -31.25 -0.60 16.67
C SER A 314 -31.97 -0.60 18.03
N VAL A 315 -31.49 -1.42 18.98
CA VAL A 315 -32.00 -1.47 20.36
C VAL A 315 -31.46 -0.34 21.23
N ALA A 316 -30.43 0.39 20.81
CA ALA A 316 -29.86 1.48 21.60
C ALA A 316 -30.77 2.71 21.54
N THR A 317 -31.29 3.12 22.70
CA THR A 317 -32.18 4.28 22.82
C THR A 317 -31.44 5.52 23.29
N ARG A 318 -31.75 6.67 22.70
CA ARG A 318 -31.19 7.96 23.15
C ARG A 318 -31.67 8.30 24.57
N VAL A 319 -30.87 9.07 25.30
CA VAL A 319 -31.21 9.53 26.64
C VAL A 319 -31.90 10.89 26.53
N PRO A 320 -33.13 11.06 27.05
CA PRO A 320 -33.85 12.34 26.92
C PRO A 320 -33.06 13.52 27.50
N GLY A 321 -32.92 14.59 26.73
CA GLY A 321 -32.21 15.81 27.13
C GLY A 321 -30.68 15.73 27.13
N VAL A 322 -30.09 14.60 26.71
CA VAL A 322 -28.63 14.37 26.70
C VAL A 322 -28.18 13.83 25.34
N LEU A 323 -27.25 14.55 24.70
CA LEU A 323 -26.60 14.11 23.47
C LEU A 323 -25.22 13.53 23.79
N ILE A 324 -24.99 12.26 23.44
CA ILE A 324 -23.72 11.56 23.71
C ILE A 324 -22.98 11.32 22.39
N LEU A 325 -21.80 11.93 22.26
CA LEU A 325 -20.96 11.91 21.06
C LEU A 325 -19.70 11.11 21.32
N HIS A 326 -19.49 10.03 20.56
CA HIS A 326 -18.22 9.30 20.59
C HIS A 326 -17.27 9.81 19.50
N VAL A 327 -16.08 10.24 19.92
CA VAL A 327 -15.00 10.68 19.03
C VAL A 327 -13.98 9.56 18.87
N ASP A 328 -14.00 8.89 17.72
CA ASP A 328 -13.18 7.69 17.45
C ASP A 328 -11.85 8.03 16.77
N ALA A 329 -11.13 9.05 17.27
CA ALA A 329 -9.79 9.42 16.79
C ALA A 329 -9.07 10.43 17.69
N PRO A 330 -7.72 10.51 17.60
CA PRO A 330 -6.96 11.67 18.07
C PRO A 330 -7.45 12.98 17.43
N ILE A 331 -7.36 14.07 18.18
CA ILE A 331 -7.80 15.40 17.74
C ILE A 331 -6.57 16.24 17.40
N TYR A 332 -6.38 16.53 16.12
CA TYR A 332 -5.27 17.32 15.61
C TYR A 332 -5.77 18.49 14.76
N PHE A 333 -4.86 19.40 14.40
CA PHE A 333 -5.09 20.51 13.47
C PHE A 333 -5.83 20.07 12.20
N THR A 334 -5.51 18.90 11.67
CA THR A 334 -6.08 18.37 10.43
C THR A 334 -7.57 18.03 10.53
N ASN A 335 -8.09 17.68 11.70
CA ASN A 335 -9.49 17.28 11.89
C ASN A 335 -10.28 18.16 12.87
N ALA A 336 -9.63 19.07 13.58
CA ALA A 336 -10.26 19.96 14.55
C ALA A 336 -11.44 20.75 13.94
N SER A 337 -11.23 21.43 12.80
CA SER A 337 -12.30 22.20 12.14
C SER A 337 -13.49 21.33 11.72
N TYR A 338 -13.20 20.13 11.20
CA TYR A 338 -14.25 19.17 10.80
C TYR A 338 -15.04 18.67 12.01
N LEU A 339 -14.35 18.28 13.09
CA LEU A 339 -14.98 17.82 14.34
C LEU A 339 -15.86 18.91 14.96
N ARG A 340 -15.40 20.17 14.98
CA ARG A 340 -16.19 21.32 15.45
C ARG A 340 -17.52 21.43 14.71
N GLU A 341 -17.45 21.53 13.37
CA GLU A 341 -18.64 21.66 12.53
C GLU A 341 -19.55 20.43 12.63
N ARG A 342 -18.97 19.26 12.82
CA ARG A 342 -19.71 18.00 12.96
C ARG A 342 -20.47 17.95 14.28
N ILE A 343 -19.83 18.30 15.39
CA ILE A 343 -20.42 18.37 16.72
C ILE A 343 -21.56 19.40 16.74
N LEU A 344 -21.32 20.60 16.21
CA LEU A 344 -22.35 21.65 16.16
C LEU A 344 -23.56 21.24 15.32
N ARG A 345 -23.35 20.60 14.17
CA ARG A 345 -24.45 20.06 13.35
C ARG A 345 -25.28 19.02 14.10
N TRP A 346 -24.65 18.18 14.91
CA TRP A 346 -25.39 17.20 15.72
C TRP A 346 -26.17 17.81 16.86
N ILE A 347 -25.65 18.87 17.47
CA ILE A 347 -26.42 19.63 18.47
C ILE A 347 -27.68 20.22 17.80
N GLU A 348 -27.55 20.80 16.61
CA GLU A 348 -28.67 21.37 15.86
C GLU A 348 -29.69 20.30 15.43
N GLU A 349 -29.23 19.20 14.85
CA GLU A 349 -30.08 18.06 14.45
C GLU A 349 -30.85 17.48 15.64
N GLU A 350 -30.21 17.35 16.81
CA GLU A 350 -30.85 16.84 18.02
C GLU A 350 -31.86 17.83 18.61
N GLU A 351 -31.53 19.12 18.68
CA GLU A 351 -32.45 20.17 19.13
C GLU A 351 -33.72 20.21 18.27
N ASP A 352 -33.60 20.10 16.95
CA ASP A 352 -34.74 20.13 16.05
C ASP A 352 -35.58 18.84 16.13
N THR A 353 -34.93 17.69 16.31
CA THR A 353 -35.61 16.41 16.56
C THR A 353 -36.45 16.49 17.84
N LEU A 354 -35.88 16.97 18.95
CA LEU A 354 -36.57 17.08 20.24
C LEU A 354 -37.74 18.07 20.19
N LYS A 355 -37.60 19.20 19.48
CA LYS A 355 -38.71 20.16 19.25
C LYS A 355 -39.87 19.51 18.50
N SER A 356 -39.58 18.69 17.49
CA SER A 356 -40.62 18.04 16.68
C SER A 356 -41.41 16.98 17.46
N LEU A 357 -40.75 16.30 18.41
CA LEU A 357 -41.35 15.26 19.25
C LEU A 357 -42.07 15.83 20.49
N GLY A 358 -41.95 17.13 20.75
CA GLY A 358 -42.46 17.75 21.98
C GLY A 358 -41.76 17.24 23.25
N GLU A 359 -40.53 16.74 23.09
CA GLU A 359 -39.75 16.15 24.18
C GLU A 359 -38.98 17.20 24.99
N THR A 360 -38.32 16.75 26.06
CA THR A 360 -37.49 17.63 26.90
C THR A 360 -36.38 18.23 26.05
N ALA A 361 -36.23 19.56 26.08
CA ALA A 361 -35.16 20.25 25.36
C ALA A 361 -33.77 19.70 25.72
N LEU A 362 -32.85 19.74 24.76
CA LEU A 362 -31.46 19.35 24.98
C LEU A 362 -30.85 20.24 26.08
N GLN A 363 -30.14 19.64 27.02
CA GLN A 363 -29.48 20.37 28.12
C GLN A 363 -27.99 20.02 28.24
N TYR A 364 -27.60 18.80 27.90
CA TYR A 364 -26.23 18.31 28.06
C TYR A 364 -25.69 17.70 26.78
N VAL A 365 -24.42 17.99 26.50
CA VAL A 365 -23.64 17.38 25.42
C VAL A 365 -22.44 16.68 26.05
N ILE A 366 -22.43 15.35 25.99
CA ILE A 366 -21.33 14.52 26.50
C ILE A 366 -20.42 14.14 25.32
N LEU A 367 -19.15 14.51 25.40
CA LEU A 367 -18.11 14.02 24.51
C LEU A 367 -17.40 12.83 25.15
N ASP A 368 -17.61 11.64 24.61
CA ASP A 368 -16.82 10.46 24.94
C ASP A 368 -15.47 10.54 24.23
N MET A 369 -14.44 10.76 25.03
CA MET A 369 -13.05 10.92 24.63
C MET A 369 -12.23 9.65 24.81
N GLY A 370 -12.86 8.49 25.09
CA GLY A 370 -12.15 7.25 25.36
C GLY A 370 -11.22 6.76 24.23
N ALA A 371 -11.53 7.09 22.98
CA ALA A 371 -10.69 6.79 21.81
C ALA A 371 -9.77 7.96 21.41
N VAL A 372 -9.84 9.10 22.09
CA VAL A 372 -8.98 10.26 21.83
C VAL A 372 -7.63 10.05 22.52
N GLY A 373 -6.70 9.39 21.82
CA GLY A 373 -5.38 9.09 22.38
C GLY A 373 -4.51 10.32 22.64
N SER A 374 -4.68 11.39 21.87
CA SER A 374 -3.94 12.65 22.05
C SER A 374 -4.70 13.83 21.45
N ILE A 375 -4.35 15.03 21.93
CA ILE A 375 -4.89 16.30 21.43
C ILE A 375 -3.75 17.29 21.18
N ASP A 376 -3.83 18.13 20.14
CA ASP A 376 -2.89 19.24 19.93
C ASP A 376 -3.50 20.62 20.26
N THR A 377 -2.72 21.69 20.10
CA THR A 377 -3.16 23.06 20.41
C THR A 377 -4.39 23.48 19.61
N SER A 378 -4.50 23.05 18.34
CA SER A 378 -5.66 23.32 17.50
C SER A 378 -6.90 22.55 17.97
N GLY A 379 -6.72 21.31 18.43
CA GLY A 379 -7.76 20.51 19.06
C GLY A 379 -8.29 21.14 20.36
N ILE A 380 -7.40 21.68 21.20
CA ILE A 380 -7.79 22.40 22.43
C ILE A 380 -8.60 23.65 22.06
N SER A 381 -8.11 24.43 21.09
CA SER A 381 -8.83 25.63 20.60
C SER A 381 -10.22 25.28 20.06
N MET A 382 -10.35 24.13 19.39
CA MET A 382 -11.64 23.62 18.94
C MET A 382 -12.57 23.29 20.09
N LEU A 383 -12.09 22.60 21.14
CA LEU A 383 -12.91 22.32 22.32
C LEU A 383 -13.35 23.59 23.05
N GLU A 384 -12.49 24.60 23.14
CA GLU A 384 -12.86 25.92 23.65
C GLU A 384 -13.98 26.58 22.86
N GLU A 385 -13.94 26.49 21.53
CA GLU A 385 -15.00 27.02 20.67
C GLU A 385 -16.29 26.22 20.82
N VAL A 386 -16.23 24.88 20.83
CA VAL A 386 -17.40 24.02 21.09
C VAL A 386 -18.02 24.38 22.43
N LYS A 387 -17.21 24.57 23.47
CA LYS A 387 -17.68 25.01 24.79
C LYS A 387 -18.37 26.37 24.73
N LYS A 388 -17.75 27.39 24.12
CA LYS A 388 -18.35 28.72 23.95
C LYS A 388 -19.69 28.66 23.19
N HIS A 389 -19.80 27.82 22.18
CA HIS A 389 -21.05 27.61 21.44
C HIS A 389 -22.12 26.92 22.30
N THR A 390 -21.73 25.92 23.06
CA THR A 390 -22.60 25.17 23.98
C THR A 390 -23.13 26.09 25.09
N ASP A 391 -22.24 26.89 25.71
CA ASP A 391 -22.59 27.90 26.72
C ASP A 391 -23.56 28.96 26.20
N ARG A 392 -23.37 29.44 24.95
CA ARG A 392 -24.28 30.42 24.30
C ARG A 392 -25.69 29.87 24.08
N ARG A 393 -25.83 28.55 23.94
CA ARG A 393 -27.14 27.87 23.82
C ARG A 393 -27.70 27.40 25.16
N ALA A 394 -27.08 27.80 26.28
CA ALA A 394 -27.41 27.33 27.62
C ALA A 394 -27.33 25.80 27.80
N LEU A 395 -26.53 25.14 26.95
CA LEU A 395 -26.19 23.73 27.06
C LEU A 395 -24.94 23.58 27.95
N LYS A 396 -24.76 22.41 28.57
CA LYS A 396 -23.55 22.06 29.32
C LYS A 396 -22.72 21.03 28.58
N LEU A 397 -21.44 21.36 28.36
CA LEU A 397 -20.46 20.45 27.78
C LEU A 397 -19.84 19.58 28.87
N VAL A 398 -19.85 18.26 28.67
CA VAL A 398 -19.31 17.27 29.60
C VAL A 398 -18.29 16.41 28.87
N LEU A 399 -17.13 16.16 29.47
CA LEU A 399 -16.11 15.28 28.92
C LEU A 399 -16.11 13.95 29.66
N ALA A 400 -16.22 12.84 28.93
CA ALA A 400 -16.18 11.50 29.48
C ALA A 400 -14.90 10.77 29.02
N ASN A 401 -14.24 10.10 29.97
CA ASN A 401 -13.07 9.25 29.74
C ASN A 401 -11.90 9.89 28.95
N PRO A 402 -11.45 11.12 29.26
CA PRO A 402 -10.25 11.68 28.63
C PRO A 402 -8.99 10.91 29.06
N GLY A 403 -8.16 10.52 28.08
CA GLY A 403 -6.88 9.87 28.34
C GLY A 403 -5.89 10.76 29.11
N SER A 404 -4.85 10.17 29.71
CA SER A 404 -3.88 10.87 30.55
C SER A 404 -3.14 12.01 29.83
N GLU A 405 -2.71 11.78 28.58
CA GLU A 405 -2.05 12.81 27.78
C GLU A 405 -3.00 13.97 27.45
N VAL A 406 -4.27 13.65 27.17
CA VAL A 406 -5.31 14.65 26.89
C VAL A 406 -5.58 15.47 28.15
N MET A 407 -5.78 14.82 29.30
CA MET A 407 -5.97 15.50 30.59
C MET A 407 -4.83 16.45 30.93
N MET A 408 -3.59 16.03 30.77
CA MET A 408 -2.42 16.90 31.02
C MET A 408 -2.43 18.15 30.14
N LYS A 409 -2.84 18.02 28.87
CA LYS A 409 -2.90 19.16 27.94
C LYS A 409 -4.09 20.08 28.24
N LEU A 410 -5.24 19.54 28.61
CA LEU A 410 -6.42 20.29 29.04
C LEU A 410 -6.16 21.10 30.32
N ASP A 411 -5.40 20.53 31.27
CA ASP A 411 -4.99 21.20 32.49
C ASP A 411 -4.05 22.37 32.20
N LYS A 412 -2.99 22.12 31.41
CA LYS A 412 -2.05 23.16 30.98
C LYS A 412 -2.71 24.31 30.20
N SER A 413 -3.77 24.03 29.45
CA SER A 413 -4.53 25.04 28.72
C SER A 413 -5.61 25.73 29.56
N LYS A 414 -5.76 25.38 30.85
CA LYS A 414 -6.82 25.85 31.76
C LYS A 414 -8.25 25.55 31.27
N LEU A 415 -8.40 24.60 30.34
CA LEU A 415 -9.72 24.25 29.81
C LEU A 415 -10.54 23.46 30.83
N ILE A 416 -9.88 22.75 31.75
CA ILE A 416 -10.52 22.06 32.88
C ILE A 416 -11.24 23.06 33.78
N GLU A 417 -10.58 24.17 34.16
CA GLU A 417 -11.20 25.24 34.95
C GLU A 417 -12.35 25.91 34.19
N GLY A 418 -12.19 26.05 32.87
CA GLY A 418 -13.24 26.56 32.01
C GLY A 418 -14.50 25.68 32.03
N ILE A 419 -14.35 24.39 31.75
CA ILE A 419 -15.49 23.45 31.69
C ILE A 419 -16.10 23.23 33.08
N GLY A 420 -15.27 23.18 34.11
CA GLY A 420 -15.64 22.79 35.47
C GLY A 420 -15.20 21.33 35.71
N PRO A 421 -14.41 21.06 36.76
CA PRO A 421 -13.92 19.71 37.04
C PRO A 421 -15.05 18.71 37.32
N GLU A 422 -16.23 19.18 37.75
CA GLU A 422 -17.44 18.39 37.96
C GLU A 422 -18.05 17.84 36.66
N TRP A 423 -17.73 18.44 35.52
CA TRP A 423 -18.20 18.01 34.19
C TRP A 423 -17.17 17.16 33.45
N ILE A 424 -16.19 16.63 34.18
CA ILE A 424 -15.23 15.65 33.67
C ILE A 424 -15.45 14.34 34.42
N SER A 425 -15.84 13.30 33.72
CA SER A 425 -16.17 11.99 34.31
C SER A 425 -15.27 10.88 33.75
N LEU A 426 -15.05 9.83 34.54
CA LEU A 426 -14.23 8.68 34.11
C LEU A 426 -14.96 7.83 33.08
N THR A 427 -16.29 7.75 33.17
CA THR A 427 -17.11 6.96 32.26
C THR A 427 -18.29 7.76 31.72
N VAL A 428 -18.77 7.39 30.52
CA VAL A 428 -20.00 7.95 29.93
C VAL A 428 -21.20 7.72 30.85
N ARG A 429 -21.23 6.58 31.55
CA ARG A 429 -22.28 6.26 32.53
C ARG A 429 -22.34 7.30 33.65
N GLU A 430 -21.20 7.57 34.28
CA GLU A 430 -21.12 8.58 35.36
C GLU A 430 -21.50 9.97 34.87
N ALA A 431 -21.07 10.33 33.66
CA ALA A 431 -21.46 11.60 33.04
C ALA A 431 -22.99 11.70 32.88
N VAL A 432 -23.64 10.64 32.37
CA VAL A 432 -25.10 10.61 32.21
C VAL A 432 -25.83 10.62 33.56
N GLU A 433 -25.34 9.87 34.55
CA GLU A 433 -25.91 9.86 35.90
C GLU A 433 -25.83 11.25 36.56
N ALA A 434 -24.70 11.94 36.43
CA ALA A 434 -24.53 13.32 36.91
C ALA A 434 -25.48 14.29 36.20
N CYS A 435 -25.63 14.18 34.87
CA CYS A 435 -26.59 14.99 34.10
C CYS A 435 -28.03 14.73 34.55
N ASN A 436 -28.43 13.47 34.70
CA ASN A 436 -29.77 13.08 35.16
C ASN A 436 -30.07 13.57 36.57
N PHE A 437 -29.12 13.47 37.50
CA PHE A 437 -29.29 13.97 38.86
C PHE A 437 -29.58 15.48 38.88
N MET A 438 -28.86 16.25 38.06
CA MET A 438 -29.07 17.70 37.94
C MET A 438 -30.40 18.03 37.23
N LEU A 439 -30.78 17.27 36.20
CA LEU A 439 -32.08 17.39 35.52
C LEU A 439 -33.26 17.21 36.49
N HIS A 440 -33.20 16.20 37.36
CA HIS A 440 -34.24 15.92 38.34
C HIS A 440 -34.27 16.96 39.48
N SER A 441 -33.10 17.43 39.92
CA SER A 441 -33.00 18.47 40.96
C SER A 441 -33.60 19.81 40.51
N TYR A 442 -33.49 20.16 39.22
CA TYR A 442 -34.07 21.38 38.65
C TYR A 442 -35.61 21.31 38.50
N LYS A 443 -36.17 20.12 38.22
CA LYS A 443 -37.63 19.92 38.17
C LYS A 443 -38.28 19.95 39.57
N SER A 444 -37.56 19.58 40.63
CA SER A 444 -38.11 19.55 42.00
C SER A 444 -38.22 20.92 42.66
N SER A 445 -37.48 21.94 42.22
CA SER A 445 -37.48 23.29 42.84
C SER A 445 -38.51 24.25 42.25
N SER A 446 -39.25 23.86 41.21
CA SER A 446 -40.23 24.69 40.49
C SER A 446 -41.70 24.40 40.80
N GLY A 447 -42.01 23.61 41.84
CA GLY A 447 -43.39 23.38 42.30
C GLY A 447 -43.88 24.50 43.25
N PRO A 448 -45.13 24.99 43.15
CA PRO A 448 -45.59 26.12 43.95
C PRO A 448 -45.84 25.73 45.40
N THR A 449 -45.15 26.39 46.33
CA THR A 449 -45.37 26.31 47.77
C THR A 449 -46.72 26.96 48.13
N LYS A 450 -47.77 26.17 48.37
CA LYS A 450 -49.00 26.65 49.02
C LYS A 450 -48.82 26.64 50.54
N ILE A 451 -48.56 27.80 51.12
CA ILE A 451 -48.69 28.05 52.55
C ILE A 451 -50.20 28.12 52.85
N LYS A 452 -50.73 27.20 53.65
CA LYS A 452 -52.08 27.30 54.24
C LYS A 452 -51.97 28.02 55.57
N SER A 453 -52.55 29.22 55.64
CA SER A 453 -52.92 29.90 56.89
C SER A 453 -54.28 29.37 57.34
N GLU A 454 -54.32 28.68 58.49
CA GLU A 454 -55.57 28.32 59.16
C GLU A 454 -55.98 29.44 60.12
N THR A 455 -57.02 30.19 59.75
CA THR A 455 -57.89 30.91 60.68
C THR A 455 -59.19 30.11 60.78
N GLN A 456 -59.50 29.63 61.97
CA GLN A 456 -60.76 28.94 62.26
C GLN A 456 -61.47 29.71 63.37
N GLU A 457 -62.44 30.54 62.95
CA GLU A 457 -63.47 31.12 63.82
C GLU A 457 -64.64 30.14 63.96
N ASP A 458 -65.04 30.00 65.22
CA ASP A 458 -66.22 29.43 65.86
C ASP A 458 -67.47 29.05 65.05
N ASN A 459 -68.02 27.89 65.42
CA ASN A 459 -69.45 27.65 65.65
C ASN A 459 -69.63 26.36 66.48
N VAL A 460 -69.87 26.49 67.80
CA VAL A 460 -71.09 26.13 68.56
C VAL A 460 -70.97 26.71 69.96
#